data_AF-A0A376GWT7-F1
#
_entry.id   AF-A0A376GWT7-F1
#
_cell.length_a   1.000
_cell.length_b   1.000
_cell.length_c   1.000
_cell.angle_alpha   90.00
_cell.angle_beta   90.00
_cell.angle_gamma   90.00
#
_symmetry.space_group_name_H-M   'P 1'
#
loop_
_entity.id
_entity.type
_entity.pdbx_description
1 polymer ?
#
loop_
_entity_poly.entity_id
_entity_poly.type
_entity_poly.pdbx_seq_one_letter_code
_entity_poly.pdbx_strand_id
1 'polypeptide(L)'
;MKFLRVSKYDYKFRDENGKYIRNEWTSYSDIGKKFEGKIFTLDDYKLVELKYINTVLEIAESLDINRFLLTQFEKSRDIDTLIEDNEFLKNMYNNLNKNKQIQLNNIPLVMKLLLREFIWGKLTHEQLVIHFGYDYYLYIGVNKENIENVEQIIKRHDLFYEEKSTSPY
;
A
#
# COMPACT_ATOMS: atom_id res chain seq x y z
N MET A 1 13.29 -0.40 14.56
CA MET A 1 12.32 -1.16 13.72
C MET A 1 13.08 -2.05 12.75
N LYS A 2 12.51 -3.19 12.39
CA LYS A 2 12.86 -3.96 11.20
C LYS A 2 11.91 -3.60 10.06
N PHE A 3 12.36 -3.71 8.81
CA PHE A 3 11.56 -3.39 7.63
C PHE A 3 11.32 -4.61 6.75
N LEU A 4 10.06 -4.77 6.35
CA LEU A 4 9.63 -5.73 5.35
C LEU A 4 9.23 -4.98 4.08
N ARG A 5 9.76 -5.40 2.93
CA ARG A 5 9.25 -4.98 1.63
C ARG A 5 8.16 -5.94 1.21
N VAL A 6 6.92 -5.49 1.23
CA VAL A 6 5.71 -6.23 0.91
C VAL A 6 5.26 -5.91 -0.52
N SER A 7 4.86 -6.92 -1.29
CA SER A 7 4.32 -6.72 -2.63
C SER A 7 3.38 -7.84 -3.09
N LYS A 8 2.61 -7.60 -4.14
CA LYS A 8 1.83 -8.60 -4.88
C LYS A 8 2.68 -9.59 -5.69
N TYR A 9 3.98 -9.31 -5.84
CA TYR A 9 4.87 -10.06 -6.70
C TYR A 9 5.40 -11.31 -6.00
N ASP A 10 5.09 -12.47 -6.57
CA ASP A 10 5.62 -13.74 -6.09
C ASP A 10 7.12 -13.82 -6.38
N TYR A 11 7.93 -14.05 -5.33
CA TYR A 11 9.38 -14.12 -5.44
C TYR A 11 9.86 -15.23 -6.38
N LYS A 12 9.03 -16.25 -6.66
CA LYS A 12 9.37 -17.31 -7.63
C LYS A 12 9.49 -16.82 -9.07
N PHE A 13 8.98 -15.65 -9.37
CA PHE A 13 9.10 -15.00 -10.69
C PHE A 13 10.19 -13.91 -10.68
N ARG A 14 11.21 -14.07 -9.84
CA ARG A 14 12.44 -13.28 -9.93
C ARG A 14 13.50 -14.04 -10.70
N ASP A 15 14.26 -13.34 -11.53
CA ASP A 15 15.47 -13.89 -12.16
C ASP A 15 16.63 -13.99 -11.15
N GLU A 16 17.77 -14.51 -11.61
CA GLU A 16 19.00 -14.63 -10.82
C GLU A 16 19.52 -13.28 -10.27
N ASN A 17 19.10 -12.16 -10.85
CA ASN A 17 19.45 -10.81 -10.40
C ASN A 17 18.36 -10.20 -9.49
N GLY A 18 17.33 -10.96 -9.14
CA GLY A 18 16.22 -10.53 -8.29
C GLY A 18 15.17 -9.68 -9.02
N LYS A 19 15.27 -9.50 -10.34
CA LYS A 19 14.32 -8.73 -11.14
C LYS A 19 13.06 -9.55 -11.38
N TYR A 20 11.90 -8.94 -11.15
CA TYR A 20 10.61 -9.57 -11.45
C TYR A 20 10.40 -9.66 -12.97
N ILE A 21 10.07 -10.85 -13.49
CA ILE A 21 10.11 -11.12 -14.94
C ILE A 21 8.74 -11.17 -15.62
N ARG A 22 7.63 -11.26 -14.86
CA ARG A 22 6.30 -11.28 -15.48
C ARG A 22 5.89 -9.89 -15.94
N ASN A 23 5.22 -9.84 -17.09
CA ASN A 23 4.64 -8.62 -17.62
C ASN A 23 3.22 -8.44 -17.06
N GLU A 24 3.13 -7.77 -15.93
CA GLU A 24 1.87 -7.43 -15.26
C GLU A 24 1.82 -5.94 -14.93
N TRP A 25 0.62 -5.44 -14.62
CA TRP A 25 0.38 -4.05 -14.26
C TRP A 25 1.15 -3.64 -13.00
N THR A 26 1.59 -2.38 -12.96
CA THR A 26 2.35 -1.82 -11.83
C THR A 26 1.80 -0.47 -11.33
N SER A 27 0.78 0.08 -11.98
CA SER A 27 0.16 1.35 -11.61
C SER A 27 -1.37 1.31 -11.74
N TYR A 28 -2.06 2.17 -10.98
CA TYR A 28 -3.49 2.45 -11.20
C TYR A 28 -3.78 2.99 -12.61
N SER A 29 -2.82 3.71 -13.20
CA SER A 29 -2.90 4.20 -14.57
C SER A 29 -2.84 3.10 -15.64
N ASP A 30 -2.58 1.84 -15.25
CA ASP A 30 -2.57 0.71 -16.18
C ASP A 30 -3.97 0.13 -16.44
N ILE A 31 -5.00 0.56 -15.70
CA ILE A 31 -6.37 0.13 -15.92
C ILE A 31 -6.77 0.42 -17.37
N GLY A 32 -7.32 -0.60 -18.05
CA GLY A 32 -7.68 -0.57 -19.47
C GLY A 32 -6.55 -1.06 -20.40
N LYS A 33 -5.31 -1.20 -19.93
CA LYS A 33 -4.21 -1.79 -20.70
C LYS A 33 -4.32 -3.32 -20.73
N LYS A 34 -3.61 -3.93 -21.69
CA LYS A 34 -3.60 -5.38 -21.92
C LYS A 34 -2.31 -6.00 -21.38
N PHE A 35 -2.44 -7.01 -20.53
CA PHE A 35 -1.34 -7.80 -19.99
C PHE A 35 -1.64 -9.28 -20.24
N GLU A 36 -0.65 -10.03 -20.74
CA GLU A 36 -0.79 -11.47 -21.04
C GLU A 36 -2.08 -11.84 -21.80
N GLY A 37 -2.55 -10.99 -22.71
CA GLY A 37 -3.77 -11.27 -23.49
C GLY A 37 -5.09 -10.79 -22.86
N LYS A 38 -5.10 -10.37 -21.59
CA LYS A 38 -6.30 -9.91 -20.87
C LYS A 38 -6.27 -8.40 -20.63
N ILE A 39 -7.43 -7.73 -20.70
CA ILE A 39 -7.57 -6.32 -20.28
C ILE A 39 -7.55 -6.28 -18.75
N PHE A 40 -6.66 -5.46 -18.18
CA PHE A 40 -6.62 -5.20 -16.75
C PHE A 40 -7.74 -4.23 -16.37
N THR A 41 -8.68 -4.70 -15.56
CA THR A 41 -9.88 -3.94 -15.20
C THR A 41 -9.74 -3.27 -13.83
N LEU A 42 -10.64 -2.34 -13.55
CA LEU A 42 -10.77 -1.74 -12.22
C LEU A 42 -11.15 -2.78 -11.15
N ASP A 43 -11.89 -3.83 -11.49
CA ASP A 43 -12.23 -4.89 -10.54
C ASP A 43 -11.01 -5.76 -10.22
N ASP A 44 -10.20 -6.10 -11.24
CA ASP A 44 -8.91 -6.77 -11.02
C ASP A 44 -8.01 -5.93 -10.08
N TYR A 45 -8.00 -4.61 -10.27
CA TYR A 45 -7.27 -3.67 -9.41
C TYR A 45 -7.76 -3.71 -7.95
N LYS A 46 -9.07 -3.59 -7.75
CA LYS A 46 -9.70 -3.53 -6.42
C LYS A 46 -9.42 -4.78 -5.59
N LEU A 47 -9.32 -5.95 -6.22
CA LEU A 47 -8.97 -7.19 -5.54
C LEU A 47 -7.60 -7.11 -4.88
N VAL A 48 -6.61 -6.54 -5.56
CA VAL A 48 -5.27 -6.37 -4.98
C VAL A 48 -5.22 -5.20 -4.01
N GLU A 49 -5.86 -4.07 -4.33
CA GLU A 49 -5.99 -2.93 -3.40
C GLU A 49 -6.51 -3.37 -2.03
N LEU A 50 -7.55 -4.22 -2.01
CA LEU A 50 -8.15 -4.73 -0.79
C LEU A 50 -7.18 -5.58 0.05
N LYS A 51 -6.30 -6.37 -0.59
CA LYS A 51 -5.28 -7.17 0.12
C LYS A 51 -4.33 -6.28 0.92
N TYR A 52 -3.83 -5.20 0.30
CA TYR A 52 -2.96 -4.26 0.99
C TYR A 52 -3.68 -3.57 2.14
N ILE A 53 -4.90 -3.08 1.91
CA ILE A 53 -5.72 -2.41 2.94
C ILE A 53 -5.95 -3.32 4.13
N ASN A 54 -6.44 -4.55 3.90
CA ASN A 54 -6.73 -5.49 4.96
C ASN A 54 -5.47 -5.91 5.72
N THR A 55 -4.33 -6.08 5.03
CA THR A 55 -3.04 -6.34 5.66
C THR A 55 -2.67 -5.24 6.66
N VAL A 56 -2.76 -3.97 6.24
CA VAL A 56 -2.40 -2.85 7.13
C VAL A 56 -3.38 -2.69 8.29
N LEU A 57 -4.69 -2.88 8.05
CA LEU A 57 -5.69 -2.85 9.11
C LEU A 57 -5.44 -3.94 10.15
N GLU A 58 -5.25 -5.18 9.73
CA GLU A 58 -5.04 -6.31 10.64
C GLU A 58 -3.72 -6.17 11.43
N ILE A 59 -2.66 -5.64 10.79
CA ILE A 59 -1.43 -5.31 11.52
C ILE A 59 -1.70 -4.24 12.58
N ALA A 60 -2.38 -3.15 12.22
CA ALA A 60 -2.69 -2.07 13.14
C ALA A 60 -3.53 -2.56 14.33
N GLU A 61 -4.57 -3.35 14.07
CA GLU A 61 -5.42 -3.98 15.09
C GLU A 61 -4.62 -4.90 16.00
N SER A 62 -3.73 -5.73 15.45
CA SER A 62 -2.87 -6.63 16.26
C SER A 62 -1.88 -5.90 17.17
N LEU A 63 -1.63 -4.61 16.91
CA LEU A 63 -0.75 -3.74 17.68
C LEU A 63 -1.52 -2.71 18.51
N ASP A 64 -2.85 -2.81 18.58
CA ASP A 64 -3.75 -1.85 19.24
C ASP A 64 -3.59 -0.39 18.75
N ILE A 65 -3.22 -0.21 17.48
CA ILE A 65 -3.02 1.09 16.84
C ILE A 65 -4.33 1.58 16.23
N ASN A 66 -4.92 2.60 16.83
CA ASN A 66 -6.18 3.19 16.36
C ASN A 66 -6.00 4.45 15.49
N ARG A 67 -4.78 4.94 15.31
CA ARG A 67 -4.50 6.16 14.54
C ARG A 67 -3.08 6.20 13.99
N PHE A 68 -2.92 6.87 12.86
CA PHE A 68 -1.64 7.15 12.23
C PHE A 68 -1.45 8.65 12.03
N LEU A 69 -0.20 9.09 12.02
CA LEU A 69 0.18 10.40 11.52
C LEU A 69 0.51 10.29 10.02
N LEU A 70 -0.12 11.10 9.18
CA LEU A 70 0.23 11.19 7.76
C LEU A 70 1.42 12.15 7.59
N THR A 71 2.60 11.60 7.36
CA THR A 71 3.85 12.35 7.21
C THR A 71 4.35 12.31 5.76
N GLN A 72 5.28 13.22 5.43
CA GLN A 72 5.83 13.33 4.07
C GLN A 72 4.72 13.43 3.00
N PHE A 73 3.65 14.16 3.30
CA PHE A 73 2.44 14.21 2.48
C PHE A 73 2.58 15.15 1.29
N GLU A 74 2.18 14.66 0.11
CA GLU A 74 2.04 15.44 -1.12
C GLU A 74 0.81 14.99 -1.91
N LYS A 75 0.18 15.92 -2.65
CA LYS A 75 -0.85 15.60 -3.65
C LYS A 75 -0.15 15.38 -4.98
N SER A 76 -0.31 14.19 -5.55
CA SER A 76 0.45 13.73 -6.72
C SER A 76 -0.37 13.70 -8.01
N ARG A 77 -1.71 13.63 -7.91
CA ARG A 77 -2.62 13.66 -9.06
C ARG A 77 -3.87 14.47 -8.74
N ASP A 78 -4.44 15.09 -9.76
CA ASP A 78 -5.75 15.72 -9.65
C ASP A 78 -6.85 14.68 -9.39
N ILE A 79 -7.62 14.88 -8.32
CA ILE A 79 -8.70 13.99 -7.88
C ILE A 79 -9.83 13.88 -8.89
N ASP A 80 -9.99 14.87 -9.77
CA ASP A 80 -11.01 14.85 -10.83
C ASP A 80 -10.69 13.83 -11.93
N THR A 81 -9.47 13.28 -11.96
CA THR A 81 -9.08 12.18 -12.86
C THR A 81 -9.42 10.78 -12.32
N LEU A 82 -10.09 10.71 -11.17
CA LEU A 82 -10.56 9.45 -10.60
C LEU A 82 -11.59 8.79 -11.53
N ILE A 83 -11.27 7.57 -11.98
CA ILE A 83 -12.13 6.75 -12.86
C ILE A 83 -13.52 6.52 -12.24
N GLU A 84 -13.58 6.37 -10.91
CA GLU A 84 -14.83 6.14 -10.18
C GLU A 84 -15.37 7.45 -9.60
N ASP A 85 -16.68 7.69 -9.73
CA ASP A 85 -17.30 8.77 -8.99
C ASP A 85 -17.51 8.36 -7.52
N ASN A 86 -16.59 8.78 -6.65
CA ASN A 86 -16.61 8.45 -5.23
C ASN A 86 -16.45 9.70 -4.37
N GLU A 87 -17.59 10.22 -3.89
CA GLU A 87 -17.62 11.45 -3.10
C GLU A 87 -16.85 11.32 -1.77
N PHE A 88 -16.90 10.16 -1.12
CA PHE A 88 -16.15 9.93 0.12
C PHE A 88 -14.64 10.02 -0.10
N LEU A 89 -14.14 9.49 -1.21
CA LEU A 89 -12.73 9.53 -1.57
C LEU A 89 -12.30 10.96 -1.94
N LYS A 90 -13.13 11.68 -2.71
CA LYS A 90 -12.93 13.11 -3.03
C LYS A 90 -12.89 13.97 -1.77
N ASN A 91 -13.83 13.76 -0.86
CA ASN A 91 -13.88 14.46 0.42
C ASN A 91 -12.66 14.13 1.28
N MET A 92 -12.23 12.87 1.36
CA MET A 92 -11.00 12.51 2.05
C MET A 92 -9.81 13.27 1.46
N TYR A 93 -9.59 13.19 0.15
CA TYR A 93 -8.50 13.87 -0.55
C TYR A 93 -8.44 15.38 -0.29
N ASN A 94 -9.59 16.06 -0.33
CA ASN A 94 -9.67 17.50 -0.08
C ASN A 94 -9.34 17.88 1.36
N ASN A 95 -9.61 16.99 2.31
CA ASN A 95 -9.37 17.24 3.73
C ASN A 95 -7.99 16.77 4.21
N LEU A 96 -7.20 16.06 3.40
CA LEU A 96 -5.85 15.63 3.78
C LEU A 96 -4.83 16.78 3.70
N ASN A 97 -3.94 16.82 4.68
CA ASN A 97 -2.79 17.71 4.73
C ASN A 97 -1.64 17.04 5.49
N LYS A 98 -0.46 17.65 5.44
CA LYS A 98 0.74 17.16 6.13
C LYS A 98 0.54 17.16 7.64
N ASN A 99 1.01 16.09 8.29
CA ASN A 99 0.91 15.85 9.73
C ASN A 99 -0.53 15.69 10.24
N LYS A 100 -1.49 15.38 9.37
CA LYS A 100 -2.85 15.06 9.79
C LYS A 100 -2.88 13.72 10.52
N GLN A 101 -3.57 13.66 11.66
CA GLN A 101 -3.91 12.39 12.30
C GLN A 101 -5.08 11.73 11.58
N ILE A 102 -4.92 10.46 11.22
CA ILE A 102 -5.89 9.64 10.52
C ILE A 102 -6.32 8.52 11.47
N GLN A 103 -7.61 8.48 11.78
CA GLN A 103 -8.22 7.39 12.56
C GLN A 103 -8.24 6.09 11.75
N LEU A 104 -8.13 4.94 12.42
CA LEU A 104 -8.05 3.63 11.77
C LEU A 104 -9.22 3.37 10.80
N ASN A 105 -10.43 3.78 11.15
CA ASN A 105 -11.61 3.68 10.29
C ASN A 105 -11.51 4.48 8.96
N ASN A 106 -10.63 5.48 8.89
CA ASN A 106 -10.37 6.28 7.70
C ASN A 106 -9.18 5.78 6.88
N ILE A 107 -8.36 4.86 7.43
CA ILE A 107 -7.20 4.30 6.74
C ILE A 107 -7.55 3.65 5.40
N PRO A 108 -8.69 2.95 5.23
CA PRO A 108 -9.08 2.42 3.92
C PRO A 108 -9.16 3.50 2.83
N LEU A 109 -9.73 4.67 3.13
CA LEU A 109 -9.83 5.77 2.18
C LEU A 109 -8.47 6.38 1.86
N VAL A 110 -7.62 6.57 2.88
CA VAL A 110 -6.27 7.13 2.69
C VAL A 110 -5.37 6.17 1.91
N MET A 111 -5.44 4.87 2.20
CA MET A 111 -4.68 3.86 1.47
C MET A 111 -5.12 3.73 0.01
N LYS A 112 -6.42 3.85 -0.29
CA LYS A 112 -6.90 3.95 -1.68
C LYS A 112 -6.24 5.12 -2.40
N LEU A 113 -6.17 6.30 -1.79
CA LEU A 113 -5.52 7.46 -2.40
C LEU A 113 -4.01 7.25 -2.61
N LEU A 114 -3.32 6.57 -1.69
CA LEU A 114 -1.88 6.24 -1.78
C LEU A 114 -1.61 5.20 -2.88
N LEU A 115 -2.34 4.08 -2.88
CA LEU A 115 -2.19 3.00 -3.86
C LEU A 115 -2.56 3.44 -5.28
N ARG A 116 -3.51 4.37 -5.40
CA ARG A 116 -3.94 4.94 -6.70
C ARG A 116 -3.10 6.14 -7.13
N GLU A 117 -2.04 6.47 -6.39
CA GLU A 117 -1.08 7.52 -6.71
C GLU A 117 -1.71 8.93 -6.79
N PHE A 118 -2.82 9.16 -6.09
CA PHE A 118 -3.40 10.51 -5.95
C PHE A 118 -2.68 11.33 -4.91
N ILE A 119 -2.12 10.67 -3.91
CA ILE A 119 -1.27 11.27 -2.88
C ILE A 119 -0.03 10.42 -2.68
N TRP A 120 1.03 11.04 -2.18
CA TRP A 120 2.20 10.36 -1.65
C TRP A 120 2.35 10.68 -0.16
N GLY A 121 2.95 9.75 0.59
CA GLY A 121 3.26 9.93 2.00
C GLY A 121 3.41 8.63 2.78
N LYS A 122 3.62 8.79 4.09
CA LYS A 122 3.81 7.69 5.03
C LYS A 122 2.76 7.74 6.13
N LEU A 123 2.24 6.59 6.51
CA LEU A 123 1.43 6.43 7.72
C LEU A 123 2.36 6.01 8.85
N THR A 124 2.56 6.88 9.82
CA THR A 124 3.54 6.66 10.90
C THR A 124 2.88 6.59 12.27
N HIS A 125 3.30 5.60 13.04
CA HIS A 125 3.05 5.41 14.47
C HIS A 125 4.37 4.98 15.13
N GLU A 126 4.50 5.13 16.45
CA GLU A 126 5.73 4.80 17.19
C GLU A 126 6.17 3.34 17.03
N GLN A 127 5.22 2.43 16.79
CA GLN A 127 5.45 0.99 16.64
C GLN A 127 5.31 0.48 15.20
N LEU A 128 4.78 1.30 14.29
CA LEU A 128 4.43 0.89 12.94
C LEU A 128 4.58 2.03 11.94
N VAL A 129 5.33 1.80 10.88
CA VAL A 129 5.53 2.74 9.77
C VAL A 129 5.13 2.05 8.48
N ILE A 130 4.23 2.66 7.72
CA ILE A 130 3.81 2.19 6.40
C ILE A 130 4.25 3.22 5.36
N HIS A 131 5.08 2.81 4.42
CA HIS A 131 5.62 3.64 3.36
C HIS A 131 5.34 3.03 1.98
N PHE A 132 4.64 3.77 1.13
CA PHE A 132 4.34 3.36 -0.24
C PHE A 132 5.47 3.78 -1.18
N GLY A 133 6.16 2.78 -1.73
CA GLY A 133 7.08 2.96 -2.84
C GLY A 133 6.37 2.80 -4.19
N TYR A 134 7.17 2.85 -5.26
CA TYR A 134 6.70 2.60 -6.62
C TYR A 134 6.31 1.15 -6.85
N ASP A 135 5.57 0.91 -7.93
CA ASP A 135 5.25 -0.42 -8.45
C ASP A 135 4.65 -1.37 -7.40
N TYR A 136 3.80 -0.89 -6.49
CA TYR A 136 3.17 -1.71 -5.43
C TYR A 136 4.15 -2.30 -4.41
N TYR A 137 5.35 -1.75 -4.27
CA TYR A 137 6.22 -2.04 -3.14
C TYR A 137 5.78 -1.22 -1.92
N LEU A 138 5.28 -1.90 -0.89
CA LEU A 138 4.94 -1.33 0.42
C LEU A 138 6.04 -1.68 1.42
N TYR A 139 6.54 -0.70 2.16
CA TYR A 139 7.51 -0.94 3.23
C TYR A 139 6.81 -0.84 4.58
N ILE A 140 6.87 -1.93 5.34
CA ILE A 140 6.30 -2.03 6.68
C ILE A 140 7.46 -2.06 7.68
N GLY A 141 7.63 -0.96 8.40
CA GLY A 141 8.54 -0.85 9.53
C GLY A 141 7.82 -1.21 10.82
N VAL A 142 8.31 -2.20 11.55
CA VAL A 142 7.69 -2.64 12.82
C VAL A 142 8.78 -2.98 13.84
N ASN A 143 8.44 -2.99 15.13
CA ASN A 143 9.37 -3.47 16.14
C ASN A 143 9.72 -4.96 15.96
N LYS A 144 10.91 -5.35 16.41
CA LYS A 144 11.50 -6.67 16.13
C LYS A 144 10.65 -7.80 16.71
N GLU A 145 10.08 -7.59 17.89
CA GLU A 145 9.21 -8.54 18.60
C GLU A 145 7.91 -8.86 17.84
N ASN A 146 7.46 -7.98 16.94
CA ASN A 146 6.20 -8.14 16.21
C ASN A 146 6.40 -8.65 14.78
N ILE A 147 7.64 -8.84 14.33
CA ILE A 147 7.91 -9.14 12.92
C ILE A 147 7.27 -10.45 12.47
N GLU A 148 7.36 -11.51 13.27
CA GLU A 148 6.81 -12.82 12.92
C GLU A 148 5.29 -12.75 12.76
N ASN A 149 4.59 -12.04 13.65
CA ASN A 149 3.15 -11.83 13.53
C ASN A 149 2.79 -11.07 12.24
N VAL A 150 3.51 -9.99 11.94
CA VAL A 150 3.33 -9.21 10.71
C VAL A 150 3.56 -10.07 9.46
N GLU A 151 4.58 -10.92 9.45
CA GLU A 151 4.85 -11.86 8.37
C GLU A 151 3.70 -12.85 8.13
N GLN A 152 3.07 -13.35 9.20
CA GLN A 152 1.91 -14.22 9.09
C GLN A 152 0.69 -13.47 8.54
N ILE A 153 0.45 -12.23 8.99
CA ILE A 153 -0.65 -11.40 8.46
C ILE A 153 -0.46 -11.16 6.96
N ILE A 154 0.75 -10.80 6.53
CA ILE A 154 1.06 -10.58 5.10
C ILE A 154 0.74 -11.83 4.27
N LYS A 155 1.14 -13.02 4.75
CA LYS A 155 0.84 -14.31 4.08
C LYS A 155 -0.66 -14.61 4.04
N ARG A 156 -1.41 -14.31 5.12
CA ARG A 156 -2.88 -14.52 5.18
C ARG A 156 -3.63 -13.73 4.11
N HIS A 157 -3.11 -12.58 3.70
CA HIS A 157 -3.70 -11.73 2.65
C HIS A 157 -3.13 -11.98 1.25
N ASP A 158 -2.45 -13.13 1.04
CA ASP A 158 -1.84 -13.50 -0.24
C ASP A 158 -0.88 -12.43 -0.81
N LEU A 159 -0.08 -11.82 0.06
CA LEU A 159 1.01 -10.93 -0.30
C LEU A 159 2.36 -11.59 0.03
N PHE A 160 3.41 -11.12 -0.64
CA PHE A 160 4.77 -11.61 -0.48
C PHE A 160 5.62 -10.55 0.22
N TYR A 161 6.62 -10.97 1.00
CA TYR A 161 7.56 -10.05 1.65
C TYR A 161 9.01 -10.50 1.50
N GLU A 162 9.90 -9.53 1.65
CA GLU A 162 11.34 -9.72 1.77
C GLU A 162 11.87 -8.85 2.92
N GLU A 163 12.74 -9.39 3.78
CA GLU A 163 13.43 -8.57 4.77
C GLU A 163 14.35 -7.55 4.07
N LYS A 164 14.33 -6.30 4.55
CA LYS A 164 15.24 -5.24 4.13
C LYS A 164 15.95 -4.63 5.34
N SER A 165 17.20 -4.23 5.14
CA SER A 165 17.98 -3.52 6.17
C SER A 165 17.43 -2.12 6.46
N THR A 166 16.82 -1.47 5.46
CA THR A 166 16.16 -0.16 5.58
C THR A 166 14.94 -0.08 4.66
N SER A 167 13.97 0.78 5.00
CA SER A 167 13.08 1.34 3.96
C SER A 167 13.94 2.24 3.06
N PRO A 168 13.83 2.16 1.73
CA PRO A 168 14.38 3.20 0.89
C PRO A 168 13.69 4.52 1.24
N TYR A 169 14.48 5.58 1.43
CA TYR A 169 14.09 6.95 1.80
C TYR A 169 13.50 7.14 3.21
#